data_AF-F2BW38-F1
#
_entry.id   AF-F2BW38-F1
#
_cell.length_a   1.000
_cell.length_b   1.000
_cell.length_c   1.000
_cell.angle_alpha   90.00
_cell.angle_beta   90.00
_cell.angle_gamma   90.00
#
_symmetry.space_group_name_H-M   'P 1'
#
loop_
_entity.id
_entity.type
_entity.pdbx_description
1 polymer ?
#
loop_
_entity_poly.entity_id
_entity_poly.type
_entity_poly.pdbx_seq_one_letter_code
_entity_poly.pdbx_strand_id
1 'polypeptide(L)'
;MELFNETTSSIKPLNTEVMKFVRTRFDDLYTGTGNLGNLEEIVVKFAGISGNEFPEISECILVQIGERGDFNSELSELEKKSAKLLNARLLNLKKSGKNNFNIIETVEEGINFIDENIHEKGCAVIPSIAMNYENKISAFCIAAMLCKKEKSDIFDNIEYLLQDISGLSIEDVKQALEESTVNTNEMSDLFKKTGTYDIWFTLGIMLGTMKKHGIIILSGWISLLCACLAKQLSADFSDYFLSSQISSLNIHNELSKKTFSRRKYKLR
;
A
#
# COMPACT_ATOMS: atom_id res chain seq x y z
N MET A 1 -2.95 -9.93 18.41
CA MET A 1 -3.16 -11.09 17.50
C MET A 1 -4.62 -11.28 17.12
N GLU A 2 -5.58 -11.10 18.02
CA GLU A 2 -7.01 -11.26 17.69
C GLU A 2 -7.46 -10.27 16.61
N LEU A 3 -7.12 -8.98 16.76
CA LEU A 3 -7.53 -7.93 15.82
C LEU A 3 -6.95 -8.13 14.42
N PHE A 4 -5.68 -8.52 14.29
CA PHE A 4 -5.06 -8.79 12.99
C PHE A 4 -5.77 -9.93 12.25
N ASN A 5 -6.00 -11.06 12.93
CA ASN A 5 -6.64 -12.23 12.35
C ASN A 5 -8.12 -11.97 12.02
N GLU A 6 -8.84 -11.27 12.90
CA GLU A 6 -10.22 -10.85 12.67
C GLU A 6 -10.30 -9.92 11.45
N THR A 7 -9.45 -8.90 11.39
CA THR A 7 -9.42 -7.92 10.30
C THR A 7 -9.15 -8.60 8.97
N THR A 8 -8.10 -9.41 8.89
CA THR A 8 -7.75 -10.11 7.64
C THR A 8 -8.84 -11.08 7.18
N SER A 9 -9.52 -11.76 8.11
CA SER A 9 -10.65 -12.65 7.80
C SER A 9 -11.92 -11.91 7.39
N SER A 10 -12.09 -10.65 7.81
CA SER A 10 -13.26 -9.83 7.49
C SER A 10 -13.23 -9.19 6.11
N ILE A 11 -12.03 -9.06 5.50
CA ILE A 11 -11.85 -8.47 4.17
C ILE A 11 -12.36 -9.47 3.13
N LYS A 12 -13.32 -9.03 2.30
CA LYS A 12 -14.03 -9.89 1.35
C LYS A 12 -13.48 -9.76 -0.07
N PRO A 13 -13.56 -10.80 -0.89
CA PRO A 13 -13.40 -10.67 -2.34
C PRO A 13 -14.48 -9.73 -2.94
N LEU A 14 -14.24 -9.23 -4.15
CA LEU A 14 -15.17 -8.36 -4.85
C LEU A 14 -16.54 -9.02 -5.07
N ASN A 15 -17.62 -8.26 -4.84
CA ASN A 15 -18.97 -8.68 -5.19
C ASN A 15 -19.17 -8.66 -6.72
N THR A 16 -19.03 -9.83 -7.35
CA THR A 16 -19.13 -9.95 -8.81
C THR A 16 -20.52 -9.70 -9.38
N GLU A 17 -21.59 -9.86 -8.58
CA GLU A 17 -22.96 -9.58 -9.02
C GLU A 17 -23.20 -8.08 -9.16
N VAL A 18 -22.81 -7.31 -8.13
CA VAL A 18 -22.83 -5.84 -8.16
C VAL A 18 -21.95 -5.31 -9.29
N MET A 19 -20.75 -5.88 -9.49
CA MET A 19 -19.90 -5.50 -10.61
C MET A 19 -20.57 -5.70 -11.97
N LYS A 20 -21.28 -6.82 -12.17
CA LYS A 20 -22.03 -7.08 -13.42
C LYS A 20 -23.15 -6.08 -13.61
N PHE A 21 -23.93 -5.81 -12.56
CA PHE A 21 -25.00 -4.81 -12.59
C PHE A 21 -24.47 -3.43 -13.00
N VAL A 22 -23.39 -2.97 -12.37
CA VAL A 22 -22.80 -1.66 -12.67
C VAL A 22 -22.23 -1.59 -14.09
N ARG A 23 -21.67 -2.69 -14.62
CA ARG A 23 -21.26 -2.76 -16.04
C ARG A 23 -22.46 -2.61 -16.98
N THR A 24 -23.53 -3.36 -16.75
CA THR A 24 -24.76 -3.24 -17.56
C THR A 24 -25.34 -1.83 -17.51
N ARG A 25 -25.31 -1.18 -16.34
CA ARG A 25 -25.73 0.23 -16.20
C ARG A 25 -24.90 1.18 -17.06
N PHE A 26 -23.58 0.97 -17.17
CA PHE A 26 -22.76 1.76 -18.08
C PHE A 26 -23.12 1.51 -19.55
N ASP A 27 -23.35 0.25 -19.93
CA ASP A 27 -23.79 -0.11 -21.28
C ASP A 27 -25.12 0.56 -21.66
N ASP A 28 -26.07 0.64 -20.72
CA ASP A 28 -27.41 1.22 -20.93
C ASP A 28 -27.40 2.76 -20.97
N LEU A 29 -26.53 3.41 -20.19
CA LEU A 29 -26.39 4.87 -20.17
C LEU A 29 -25.70 5.41 -21.43
N TYR A 30 -25.05 4.54 -22.17
CA TYR A 30 -24.10 4.93 -23.19
C TYR A 30 -24.74 5.00 -24.58
N THR A 31 -24.78 6.21 -25.17
CA THR A 31 -25.48 6.52 -26.44
C THR A 31 -24.56 6.66 -27.67
N GLY A 32 -23.27 6.32 -27.57
CA GLY A 32 -22.47 5.95 -28.76
C GLY A 32 -21.27 6.81 -29.21
N THR A 33 -20.51 7.51 -28.34
CA THR A 33 -19.24 8.18 -28.76
C THR A 33 -18.06 8.12 -27.75
N GLY A 34 -17.34 6.98 -27.67
CA GLY A 34 -16.26 6.63 -26.71
C GLY A 34 -16.63 5.90 -25.40
N ASN A 35 -15.92 4.83 -24.98
CA ASN A 35 -16.01 4.20 -23.64
C ASN A 35 -15.12 5.00 -22.64
N LEU A 36 -15.52 5.18 -21.36
CA LEU A 36 -14.76 5.95 -20.36
C LEU A 36 -13.49 5.24 -19.86
N GLY A 37 -13.20 4.05 -20.40
CA GLY A 37 -12.00 3.27 -20.21
C GLY A 37 -11.77 2.89 -18.76
N ASN A 38 -10.63 3.29 -18.22
CA ASN A 38 -10.23 2.94 -16.84
C ASN A 38 -11.16 3.55 -15.79
N LEU A 39 -11.89 4.63 -16.09
CA LEU A 39 -12.81 5.23 -15.12
C LEU A 39 -14.00 4.29 -14.84
N GLU A 40 -14.57 3.68 -15.87
CA GLU A 40 -15.59 2.63 -15.74
C GLU A 40 -15.07 1.46 -14.89
N GLU A 41 -13.85 0.99 -15.17
CA GLU A 41 -13.25 -0.11 -14.42
C GLU A 41 -13.02 0.23 -12.95
N ILE A 42 -12.60 1.46 -12.63
CA ILE A 42 -12.45 1.93 -11.25
C ILE A 42 -13.80 1.94 -10.53
N VAL A 43 -14.85 2.47 -11.17
CA VAL A 43 -16.21 2.52 -10.59
C VAL A 43 -16.78 1.13 -10.37
N VAL A 44 -16.65 0.24 -11.36
CA VAL A 44 -17.09 -1.16 -11.27
C VAL A 44 -16.34 -1.89 -10.15
N LYS A 45 -15.01 -1.72 -10.07
CA LYS A 45 -14.18 -2.30 -9.02
C LYS A 45 -14.62 -1.79 -7.64
N PHE A 46 -14.82 -0.48 -7.49
CA PHE A 46 -15.27 0.12 -6.24
C PHE A 46 -16.70 -0.31 -5.85
N ALA A 47 -17.60 -0.51 -6.82
CA ALA A 47 -18.91 -1.11 -6.59
C ALA A 47 -18.79 -2.53 -6.03
N GLY A 48 -17.88 -3.33 -6.59
CA GLY A 48 -17.58 -4.68 -6.10
C GLY A 48 -17.01 -4.69 -4.67
N ILE A 49 -16.18 -3.71 -4.31
CA ILE A 49 -15.62 -3.57 -2.96
C ILE A 49 -16.71 -3.14 -1.96
N SER A 50 -17.44 -2.08 -2.28
CA SER A 50 -18.47 -1.51 -1.40
C SER A 50 -19.70 -2.42 -1.27
N GLY A 51 -19.98 -3.24 -2.30
CA GLY A 51 -21.20 -4.00 -2.43
C GLY A 51 -22.41 -3.14 -2.81
N ASN A 52 -22.18 -1.92 -3.30
CA ASN A 52 -23.22 -0.96 -3.65
C ASN A 52 -23.27 -0.75 -5.18
N GLU A 53 -24.45 -0.87 -5.77
CA GLU A 53 -24.73 -0.65 -7.20
C GLU A 53 -24.56 0.83 -7.61
N PHE A 54 -24.69 1.74 -6.64
CA PHE A 54 -24.49 3.19 -6.79
C PHE A 54 -23.40 3.62 -5.81
N PRO A 55 -22.14 3.23 -6.06
CA PRO A 55 -21.08 3.46 -5.09
C PRO A 55 -20.72 4.94 -5.01
N GLU A 56 -20.54 5.44 -3.80
CA GLU A 56 -20.06 6.79 -3.51
C GLU A 56 -18.84 6.70 -2.61
N ILE A 57 -17.85 7.55 -2.87
CA ILE A 57 -16.69 7.68 -1.98
C ILE A 57 -17.11 8.62 -0.85
N SER A 58 -17.22 8.08 0.36
CA SER A 58 -17.61 8.84 1.56
C SER A 58 -16.61 9.95 1.86
N GLU A 59 -15.34 9.59 1.93
CA GLU A 59 -14.24 10.51 2.19
C GLU A 59 -13.00 10.12 1.38
N CYS A 60 -12.28 11.11 0.83
CA CYS A 60 -10.91 10.95 0.35
C CYS A 60 -9.95 11.45 1.42
N ILE A 61 -9.02 10.62 1.85
CA ILE A 61 -8.22 10.85 3.06
C ILE A 61 -6.75 10.63 2.75
N LEU A 62 -5.94 11.65 3.01
CA LEU A 62 -4.49 11.56 2.97
C LEU A 62 -3.98 11.27 4.39
N VAL A 63 -3.36 10.11 4.58
CA VAL A 63 -2.74 9.74 5.86
C VAL A 63 -1.24 9.97 5.75
N GLN A 64 -0.74 11.03 6.36
CA GLN A 64 0.69 11.25 6.51
C GLN A 64 1.20 10.46 7.71
N ILE A 65 2.27 9.70 7.53
CA ILE A 65 2.88 8.81 8.54
C ILE A 65 4.33 9.25 8.71
N GLY A 66 4.75 9.57 9.94
CA GLY A 66 6.11 10.00 10.23
C GLY A 66 6.27 10.74 11.55
N GLU A 67 7.42 11.37 11.75
CA GLU A 67 7.71 12.19 12.92
C GLU A 67 7.20 13.64 12.76
N ARG A 68 7.16 14.40 13.86
CA ARG A 68 6.62 15.77 13.87
C ARG A 68 7.32 16.71 12.86
N GLY A 69 8.62 16.51 12.64
CA GLY A 69 9.40 17.30 11.67
C GLY A 69 9.22 16.87 10.22
N ASP A 70 8.65 15.69 10.00
CA ASP A 70 8.49 15.09 8.68
C ASP A 70 7.17 15.46 7.98
N PHE A 71 6.19 15.92 8.77
CA PHE A 71 4.92 16.40 8.21
C PHE A 71 5.14 17.71 7.50
N ASN A 72 5.25 17.62 6.17
CA ASN A 72 5.46 18.77 5.32
C ASN A 72 4.27 19.73 5.37
N SER A 73 4.56 21.00 5.63
CA SER A 73 3.68 22.15 5.38
C SER A 73 3.36 22.35 3.88
N GLU A 74 4.10 21.64 3.01
CA GLU A 74 4.17 21.75 1.55
C GLU A 74 3.07 21.04 0.77
N LEU A 75 2.09 20.40 1.41
CA LEU A 75 0.89 19.99 0.67
C LEU A 75 0.30 21.24 0.00
N SER A 76 0.14 21.16 -1.32
CA SER A 76 -0.48 22.22 -2.09
C SER A 76 -1.87 22.51 -1.53
N GLU A 77 -2.35 23.75 -1.66
CA GLU A 77 -3.72 24.06 -1.24
C GLU A 77 -4.75 23.15 -1.92
N LEU A 78 -4.44 22.67 -3.12
CA LEU A 78 -5.28 21.73 -3.86
C LEU A 78 -5.37 20.39 -3.12
N GLU A 79 -4.24 19.80 -2.72
CA GLU A 79 -4.24 18.53 -1.97
C GLU A 79 -4.96 18.65 -0.63
N LYS A 80 -4.79 19.78 0.06
CA LYS A 80 -5.49 20.09 1.33
C LYS A 80 -7.01 20.25 1.14
N LYS A 81 -7.47 20.68 -0.04
CA LYS A 81 -8.90 20.83 -0.37
C LYS A 81 -9.52 19.54 -0.91
N SER A 82 -8.73 18.71 -1.59
CA SER A 82 -9.20 17.49 -2.26
C SER A 82 -9.24 16.26 -1.36
N ALA A 83 -8.53 16.27 -0.23
CA ALA A 83 -8.54 15.18 0.74
C ALA A 83 -8.50 15.70 2.17
N LYS A 84 -9.21 15.01 3.07
CA LYS A 84 -9.06 15.21 4.51
C LYS A 84 -7.68 14.72 4.94
N LEU A 85 -6.93 15.60 5.60
CA LEU A 85 -5.58 15.28 6.09
C LEU A 85 -5.66 14.65 7.49
N LEU A 86 -5.10 13.45 7.63
CA LEU A 86 -4.83 12.81 8.90
C LEU A 86 -3.31 12.68 9.10
N ASN A 87 -2.83 13.06 10.28
CA ASN A 87 -1.43 12.93 10.66
C ASN A 87 -1.29 11.79 11.66
N ALA A 88 -0.78 10.65 11.22
CA ALA A 88 -0.37 9.56 12.07
C ALA A 88 1.01 9.89 12.69
N ARG A 89 0.97 10.69 13.76
CA ARG A 89 2.17 11.10 14.48
C ARG A 89 2.74 9.91 15.24
N LEU A 90 3.97 9.54 14.93
CA LEU A 90 4.68 8.46 15.64
C LEU A 90 5.36 8.95 16.95
N LEU A 91 4.83 10.02 17.56
CA LEU A 91 5.37 10.61 18.78
C LEU A 91 5.22 9.64 19.95
N ASN A 92 6.35 9.36 20.63
CA ASN A 92 6.58 8.39 21.72
C ASN A 92 7.20 7.04 21.32
N LEU A 93 7.45 6.78 20.04
CA LEU A 93 8.21 5.59 19.63
C LEU A 93 9.71 5.88 19.64
N LYS A 94 10.27 6.05 20.84
CA LYS A 94 11.72 5.91 21.06
C LYS A 94 12.14 4.51 20.58
N LYS A 95 12.53 4.39 19.30
CA LYS A 95 13.35 3.33 18.64
C LYS A 95 13.09 3.34 17.11
N SER A 96 13.42 4.44 16.43
CA SER A 96 13.55 4.48 14.95
C SER A 96 14.59 3.45 14.43
N GLY A 97 15.50 2.98 15.29
CA GLY A 97 16.41 1.89 14.93
C GLY A 97 15.80 0.53 15.21
N LYS A 98 15.61 -0.27 14.15
CA LYS A 98 15.55 -1.77 13.98
C LYS A 98 15.13 -2.73 15.12
N ASN A 99 14.94 -2.34 16.38
CA ASN A 99 15.36 -3.22 17.48
C ASN A 99 14.45 -3.39 18.71
N ASN A 100 13.18 -2.92 18.76
CA ASN A 100 12.22 -3.50 19.72
C ASN A 100 10.76 -3.08 19.52
N PHE A 101 10.16 -3.44 18.39
CA PHE A 101 8.70 -3.37 18.22
C PHE A 101 8.16 -4.75 17.83
N ASN A 102 6.93 -5.02 18.24
CA ASN A 102 6.20 -6.20 17.81
C ASN A 102 5.45 -5.85 16.53
N ILE A 103 5.79 -6.53 15.44
CA ILE A 103 5.23 -6.19 14.12
C ILE A 103 3.69 -6.35 14.12
N ILE A 104 3.15 -7.40 14.76
CA ILE A 104 1.70 -7.62 14.77
C ILE A 104 1.01 -6.51 15.56
N GLU A 105 1.55 -6.12 16.71
CA GLU A 105 1.03 -4.98 17.48
C GLU A 105 1.07 -3.69 16.65
N THR A 106 2.15 -3.44 15.92
CA THR A 106 2.27 -2.27 15.02
C THR A 106 1.25 -2.27 13.88
N VAL A 107 0.96 -3.45 13.29
CA VAL A 107 -0.10 -3.59 12.29
C VAL A 107 -1.47 -3.33 12.92
N GLU A 108 -1.71 -3.86 14.13
CA GLU A 108 -2.94 -3.64 14.89
C GLU A 108 -3.14 -2.16 15.26
N GLU A 109 -2.07 -1.44 15.60
CA GLU A 109 -2.08 0.02 15.81
C GLU A 109 -2.49 0.78 14.54
N GLY A 110 -1.99 0.38 13.36
CA GLY A 110 -2.42 0.98 12.09
C GLY A 110 -3.89 0.69 11.73
N ILE A 111 -4.39 -0.50 12.08
CA ILE A 111 -5.82 -0.85 11.93
C ILE A 111 -6.68 0.04 12.84
N ASN A 112 -6.30 0.15 14.12
CA ASN A 112 -7.01 0.98 15.10
C ASN A 112 -7.02 2.45 14.70
N PHE A 113 -5.90 2.96 14.17
CA PHE A 113 -5.84 4.34 13.66
C PHE A 113 -6.94 4.61 12.63
N ILE A 114 -7.21 3.66 11.73
CA ILE A 114 -8.28 3.79 10.74
C ILE A 114 -9.66 3.69 11.40
N ASP A 115 -9.86 2.79 12.34
CA ASP A 115 -11.14 2.67 13.05
C ASP A 115 -11.51 3.93 13.85
N GLU A 116 -10.51 4.55 14.47
CA GLU A 116 -10.68 5.75 15.29
C GLU A 116 -10.93 7.01 14.46
N ASN A 117 -10.38 7.10 13.24
CA ASN A 117 -10.41 8.32 12.44
C ASN A 117 -11.34 8.28 11.21
N ILE A 118 -11.78 7.08 10.80
CA ILE A 118 -12.66 6.86 9.65
C ILE A 118 -13.86 6.02 10.10
N HIS A 119 -15.02 6.65 10.20
CA HIS A 119 -16.23 5.96 10.69
C HIS A 119 -17.09 5.41 9.56
N GLU A 120 -17.07 6.04 8.39
CA GLU A 120 -17.85 5.61 7.23
C GLU A 120 -17.14 4.49 6.45
N LYS A 121 -17.95 3.66 5.78
CA LYS A 121 -17.45 2.68 4.81
C LYS A 121 -17.27 3.33 3.43
N GLY A 122 -16.50 2.69 2.56
CA GLY A 122 -16.31 3.17 1.18
C GLY A 122 -15.42 4.41 1.06
N CYS A 123 -14.45 4.60 1.95
CA CYS A 123 -13.50 5.70 1.85
C CYS A 123 -12.42 5.42 0.79
N ALA A 124 -11.67 6.46 0.42
CA ALA A 124 -10.43 6.35 -0.33
C ALA A 124 -9.27 6.85 0.53
N VAL A 125 -8.25 6.02 0.74
CA VAL A 125 -7.08 6.36 1.57
C VAL A 125 -5.82 6.41 0.74
N ILE A 126 -5.08 7.51 0.86
CA ILE A 126 -3.74 7.70 0.30
C ILE A 126 -2.75 7.62 1.47
N PRO A 127 -2.04 6.49 1.68
CA PRO A 127 -0.96 6.45 2.66
C PRO A 127 0.27 7.16 2.09
N SER A 128 0.80 8.11 2.85
CA SER A 128 2.00 8.87 2.52
C SER A 128 2.97 8.78 3.69
N ILE A 129 4.09 8.10 3.47
CA ILE A 129 5.06 7.85 4.53
C ILE A 129 6.25 8.78 4.33
N ALA A 130 6.64 9.50 5.37
CA ALA A 130 7.87 10.24 5.38
C ALA A 130 9.06 9.29 5.57
N MET A 131 10.05 9.44 4.70
CA MET A 131 11.12 8.48 4.56
C MET A 131 12.45 9.10 4.97
N ASN A 132 12.95 8.74 6.15
CA ASN A 132 14.33 8.97 6.54
C ASN A 132 15.27 7.90 5.91
N TYR A 133 16.58 8.07 6.08
CA TYR A 133 17.59 7.19 5.48
C TYR A 133 17.43 5.72 5.90
N GLU A 134 17.25 5.46 7.20
CA GLU A 134 17.11 4.12 7.76
C GLU A 134 15.86 3.40 7.21
N ASN A 135 14.73 4.11 7.16
CA ASN A 135 13.47 3.63 6.61
C ASN A 135 13.61 3.29 5.12
N LYS A 136 14.31 4.12 4.33
CA LYS A 136 14.55 3.86 2.91
C LYS A 136 15.39 2.61 2.68
N ILE A 137 16.50 2.42 3.41
CA ILE A 137 17.34 1.22 3.29
C ILE A 137 16.51 -0.02 3.60
N SER A 138 15.78 0.00 4.71
CA SER A 138 14.97 -1.13 5.16
C SER A 138 13.86 -1.46 4.16
N ALA A 139 13.13 -0.45 3.68
CA ALA A 139 12.11 -0.59 2.66
C ALA A 139 12.69 -1.16 1.36
N PHE A 140 13.85 -0.67 0.92
CA PHE A 140 14.51 -1.18 -0.27
C PHE A 140 14.90 -2.66 -0.11
N CYS A 141 15.50 -3.03 1.02
CA CYS A 141 15.88 -4.42 1.28
C CYS A 141 14.67 -5.35 1.19
N ILE A 142 13.55 -5.00 1.83
CA ILE A 142 12.31 -5.79 1.74
C ILE A 142 11.80 -5.83 0.30
N ALA A 143 11.75 -4.68 -0.38
CA ALA A 143 11.28 -4.61 -1.77
C ALA A 143 12.11 -5.50 -2.70
N ALA A 144 13.44 -5.44 -2.60
CA ALA A 144 14.35 -6.24 -3.41
C ALA A 144 14.16 -7.74 -3.14
N MET A 145 14.03 -8.14 -1.88
CA MET A 145 13.77 -9.53 -1.51
C MET A 145 12.34 -9.99 -1.86
N LEU A 146 11.36 -9.10 -1.95
CA LEU A 146 10.06 -9.44 -2.51
C LEU A 146 10.13 -9.62 -4.02
N CYS A 147 10.97 -8.84 -4.72
CA CYS A 147 11.13 -8.90 -6.17
C CYS A 147 11.90 -10.14 -6.62
N LYS A 148 13.03 -10.45 -5.98
CA LYS A 148 13.96 -11.53 -6.35
C LYS A 148 13.94 -12.65 -5.32
N LYS A 149 14.12 -13.90 -5.79
CA LYS A 149 14.04 -15.10 -4.92
C LYS A 149 15.30 -15.33 -4.09
N GLU A 150 16.46 -14.91 -4.60
CA GLU A 150 17.76 -15.17 -3.98
C GLU A 150 18.53 -13.87 -3.78
N LYS A 151 19.33 -13.81 -2.70
CA LYS A 151 20.16 -12.65 -2.40
C LYS A 151 21.21 -12.37 -3.46
N SER A 152 21.78 -13.41 -4.05
CA SER A 152 22.73 -13.32 -5.19
C SER A 152 22.14 -12.49 -6.34
N ASP A 153 20.91 -12.81 -6.76
CA ASP A 153 20.19 -12.09 -7.82
C ASP A 153 19.90 -10.63 -7.44
N ILE A 154 19.68 -10.33 -6.16
CA ILE A 154 19.58 -8.95 -5.68
C ILE A 154 20.91 -8.22 -5.84
N PHE A 155 22.02 -8.83 -5.40
CA PHE A 155 23.36 -8.23 -5.49
C PHE A 155 23.78 -7.97 -6.94
N ASP A 156 23.50 -8.91 -7.85
CA ASP A 156 23.83 -8.79 -9.27
C ASP A 156 23.03 -7.67 -9.96
N ASN A 157 21.84 -7.36 -9.46
CA ASN A 157 20.94 -6.35 -10.04
C ASN A 157 20.79 -5.09 -9.17
N ILE A 158 21.62 -4.91 -8.14
CA ILE A 158 21.40 -3.87 -7.12
C ILE A 158 21.45 -2.46 -7.70
N GLU A 159 22.36 -2.19 -8.63
CA GLU A 159 22.48 -0.91 -9.33
C GLU A 159 21.22 -0.60 -10.13
N TYR A 160 20.72 -1.60 -10.87
CA TYR A 160 19.48 -1.48 -11.62
C TYR A 160 18.30 -1.22 -10.69
N LEU A 161 18.17 -1.96 -9.59
CA LEU A 161 17.05 -1.81 -8.66
C LEU A 161 17.08 -0.47 -7.91
N LEU A 162 18.26 0.02 -7.52
CA LEU A 162 18.46 1.30 -6.80
C LEU A 162 18.39 2.52 -7.71
N GLN A 163 18.40 2.33 -9.04
CA GLN A 163 18.44 3.43 -9.98
C GLN A 163 17.37 4.49 -9.67
N ASP A 164 17.82 5.75 -9.63
CA ASP A 164 17.02 6.96 -9.38
C ASP A 164 16.39 7.07 -7.96
N ILE A 165 16.70 6.14 -7.04
CA ILE A 165 16.31 6.27 -5.64
C ILE A 165 17.27 7.25 -4.94
N SER A 166 16.76 8.44 -4.62
CA SER A 166 17.58 9.50 -4.03
C SER A 166 17.97 9.23 -2.57
N GLY A 167 19.26 9.46 -2.29
CA GLY A 167 19.82 9.41 -0.95
C GLY A 167 19.88 7.99 -0.39
N LEU A 168 20.24 7.00 -1.21
CA LEU A 168 20.69 5.67 -0.78
C LEU A 168 22.03 5.35 -1.45
N SER A 169 22.98 4.79 -0.70
CA SER A 169 24.23 4.26 -1.25
C SER A 169 24.09 2.76 -1.55
N ILE A 170 24.80 2.27 -2.57
CA ILE A 170 24.82 0.84 -2.90
C ILE A 170 25.50 0.07 -1.76
N GLU A 171 26.57 0.64 -1.20
CA GLU A 171 27.37 0.06 -0.12
C GLU A 171 26.53 -0.21 1.13
N ASP A 172 25.76 0.78 1.60
CA ASP A 172 24.96 0.62 2.83
C ASP A 172 23.82 -0.38 2.62
N VAL A 173 23.24 -0.41 1.41
CA VAL A 173 22.21 -1.39 1.05
C VAL A 173 22.78 -2.80 1.01
N LYS A 174 23.99 -2.98 0.44
CA LYS A 174 24.67 -4.28 0.44
C LYS A 174 24.93 -4.76 1.86
N GLN A 175 25.50 -3.89 2.70
CA GLN A 175 25.75 -4.20 4.10
C GLN A 175 24.44 -4.60 4.82
N ALA A 176 23.36 -3.84 4.63
CA ALA A 176 22.08 -4.14 5.25
C ALA A 176 21.47 -5.48 4.79
N LEU A 177 21.65 -5.85 3.52
CA LEU A 177 21.23 -7.15 2.96
C LEU A 177 22.05 -8.32 3.49
N GLU A 178 23.37 -8.14 3.67
CA GLU A 178 24.26 -9.15 4.25
C GLU A 178 23.90 -9.45 5.70
N GLU A 179 23.65 -8.41 6.50
CA GLU A 179 23.24 -8.53 7.91
C GLU A 179 21.84 -9.13 8.08
N SER A 180 20.99 -9.07 7.06
CA SER A 180 19.63 -9.61 7.13
C SER A 180 19.64 -11.14 7.16
N THR A 181 18.88 -11.78 8.04
CA THR A 181 18.71 -13.25 8.05
C THR A 181 17.41 -13.71 7.37
N VAL A 182 16.78 -12.80 6.63
CA VAL A 182 15.41 -12.94 6.15
C VAL A 182 15.36 -13.77 4.88
N ASN A 183 14.50 -14.79 4.88
CA ASN A 183 14.09 -15.51 3.68
C ASN A 183 12.65 -15.09 3.35
N THR A 184 12.41 -14.45 2.20
CA THR A 184 11.13 -13.81 1.90
C THR A 184 10.08 -14.72 1.27
N ASN A 185 10.35 -16.02 1.20
CA ASN A 185 9.39 -17.00 0.70
C ASN A 185 8.29 -17.34 1.73
N GLU A 186 8.47 -16.98 3.01
CA GLU A 186 7.46 -17.16 4.03
C GLU A 186 7.12 -15.84 4.74
N MET A 187 5.82 -15.55 4.88
CA MET A 187 5.37 -14.33 5.56
C MET A 187 5.77 -14.32 7.05
N SER A 188 5.86 -15.49 7.67
CA SER A 188 6.41 -15.69 9.02
C SER A 188 7.82 -15.11 9.16
N ASP A 189 8.66 -15.23 8.13
CA ASP A 189 10.03 -14.71 8.12
C ASP A 189 10.07 -13.18 7.96
N LEU A 190 9.15 -12.61 7.19
CA LEU A 190 8.98 -11.16 7.09
C LEU A 190 8.58 -10.55 8.46
N PHE A 191 7.79 -11.28 9.26
CA PHE A 191 7.43 -10.89 10.63
C PHE A 191 8.56 -11.11 11.68
N LYS A 192 9.76 -11.58 11.30
CA LYS A 192 10.92 -11.74 12.22
C LYS A 192 11.76 -10.46 12.38
N LYS A 193 11.13 -9.33 12.70
CA LYS A 193 11.75 -7.99 12.89
C LYS A 193 12.45 -7.42 11.64
N THR A 194 11.86 -7.63 10.48
CA THR A 194 12.32 -7.02 9.22
C THR A 194 11.58 -5.71 9.02
N GLY A 195 12.19 -4.70 8.39
CA GLY A 195 11.50 -3.43 8.14
C GLY A 195 11.60 -2.43 9.30
N THR A 196 10.84 -1.35 9.16
CA THR A 196 10.69 -0.31 10.18
C THR A 196 9.23 -0.16 10.55
N TYR A 197 8.97 0.48 11.69
CA TYR A 197 7.64 0.65 12.24
C TYR A 197 6.67 1.23 11.20
N ASP A 198 7.09 2.25 10.45
CA ASP A 198 6.26 2.94 9.45
C ASP A 198 5.69 2.01 8.37
N ILE A 199 6.47 1.02 7.93
CA ILE A 199 6.04 0.05 6.90
C ILE A 199 4.90 -0.82 7.43
N TRP A 200 5.06 -1.34 8.64
CA TRP A 200 4.08 -2.23 9.26
C TRP A 200 2.83 -1.48 9.72
N PHE A 201 3.01 -0.26 10.22
CA PHE A 201 1.91 0.62 10.56
C PHE A 201 1.09 0.98 9.32
N THR A 202 1.76 1.25 8.19
CA THR A 202 1.09 1.48 6.90
C THR A 202 0.35 0.25 6.41
N LEU A 203 0.91 -0.95 6.58
CA LEU A 203 0.18 -2.19 6.29
C LEU A 203 -1.10 -2.29 7.13
N GLY A 204 -1.03 -1.92 8.42
CA GLY A 204 -2.20 -1.80 9.29
C GLY A 204 -3.26 -0.82 8.76
N ILE A 205 -2.84 0.38 8.33
CA ILE A 205 -3.72 1.37 7.68
C ILE A 205 -4.40 0.78 6.45
N MET A 206 -3.66 0.06 5.61
CA MET A 206 -4.24 -0.56 4.42
C MET A 206 -5.29 -1.61 4.81
N LEU A 207 -4.99 -2.50 5.74
CA LEU A 207 -5.92 -3.54 6.20
C LEU A 207 -7.17 -2.94 6.86
N GLY A 208 -7.01 -1.92 7.72
CA GLY A 208 -8.13 -1.20 8.32
C GLY A 208 -9.01 -0.52 7.27
N THR A 209 -8.42 0.05 6.22
CA THR A 209 -9.15 0.64 5.09
C THR A 209 -9.95 -0.43 4.34
N MET A 210 -9.33 -1.57 4.02
CA MET A 210 -10.00 -2.67 3.32
C MET A 210 -11.17 -3.25 4.14
N LYS A 211 -11.02 -3.36 5.47
CA LYS A 211 -12.09 -3.77 6.39
C LYS A 211 -13.32 -2.85 6.30
N LYS A 212 -13.11 -1.55 6.03
CA LYS A 212 -14.17 -0.56 5.81
C LYS A 212 -14.68 -0.51 4.37
N HIS A 213 -14.34 -1.50 3.55
CA HIS A 213 -14.66 -1.54 2.12
C HIS A 213 -14.12 -0.29 1.38
N GLY A 214 -13.01 0.27 1.87
CA GLY A 214 -12.36 1.43 1.27
C GLY A 214 -11.29 1.04 0.26
N ILE A 215 -11.00 1.93 -0.69
CA ILE A 215 -9.90 1.76 -1.65
C ILE A 215 -8.64 2.43 -1.14
N ILE A 216 -7.49 1.90 -1.55
CA ILE A 216 -6.18 2.44 -1.23
C ILE A 216 -5.53 2.96 -2.51
N ILE A 217 -5.18 4.23 -2.52
CA ILE A 217 -4.49 4.89 -3.64
C ILE A 217 -2.99 4.88 -3.34
N LEU A 218 -2.24 4.12 -4.14
CA LEU A 218 -0.79 3.93 -3.99
C LEU A 218 -0.05 5.14 -4.57
N SER A 219 0.54 5.93 -3.68
CA SER A 219 1.23 7.20 -3.97
C SER A 219 2.67 7.03 -4.46
N GLY A 220 3.28 5.84 -4.36
CA GLY A 220 4.67 5.62 -4.77
C GLY A 220 5.21 4.25 -4.34
N TRP A 221 6.51 4.02 -4.53
CA TRP A 221 7.11 2.69 -4.38
C TRP A 221 7.02 2.12 -2.96
N ILE A 222 7.00 2.95 -1.91
CA ILE A 222 6.83 2.48 -0.53
C ILE A 222 5.38 2.01 -0.28
N SER A 223 4.38 2.79 -0.71
CA SER A 223 2.99 2.34 -0.64
C SER A 223 2.78 1.05 -1.46
N LEU A 224 3.46 0.94 -2.60
CA LEU A 224 3.42 -0.25 -3.44
C LEU A 224 4.13 -1.45 -2.78
N LEU A 225 5.22 -1.22 -2.04
CA LEU A 225 5.84 -2.23 -1.18
C LEU A 225 4.85 -2.74 -0.12
N CYS A 226 4.16 -1.85 0.57
CA CYS A 226 3.14 -2.23 1.56
C CYS A 226 1.98 -3.02 0.91
N ALA A 227 1.59 -2.64 -0.31
CA ALA A 227 0.62 -3.40 -1.10
C ALA A 227 1.11 -4.81 -1.48
N CYS A 228 2.39 -4.96 -1.83
CA CYS A 228 3.01 -6.27 -2.02
C CYS A 228 2.96 -7.12 -0.75
N LEU A 229 3.27 -6.53 0.42
CA LEU A 229 3.18 -7.21 1.71
C LEU A 229 1.75 -7.65 2.03
N ALA A 230 0.76 -6.76 1.83
CA ALA A 230 -0.65 -7.11 1.99
C ALA A 230 -1.05 -8.28 1.06
N LYS A 231 -0.58 -8.28 -0.19
CA LYS A 231 -0.87 -9.36 -1.14
C LYS A 231 -0.27 -10.72 -0.71
N GLN A 232 0.83 -10.74 0.05
CA GLN A 232 1.35 -11.99 0.62
C GLN A 232 0.38 -12.60 1.64
N LEU A 233 -0.48 -11.80 2.28
CA LEU A 233 -1.51 -12.28 3.20
C LEU A 233 -2.69 -12.89 2.44
N SER A 234 -3.15 -12.22 1.39
CA SER A 234 -4.18 -12.73 0.49
C SER A 234 -4.06 -12.11 -0.91
N ALA A 235 -4.19 -12.95 -1.94
CA ALA A 235 -4.14 -12.49 -3.33
C ALA A 235 -5.26 -11.49 -3.67
N ASP A 236 -6.41 -11.62 -3.01
CA ASP A 236 -7.60 -10.80 -3.27
C ASP A 236 -7.41 -9.35 -2.79
N PHE A 237 -6.46 -9.07 -1.88
CA PHE A 237 -6.20 -7.71 -1.41
C PHE A 237 -5.70 -6.79 -2.52
N SER A 238 -5.15 -7.35 -3.61
CA SER A 238 -4.79 -6.57 -4.81
C SER A 238 -5.99 -5.85 -5.46
N ASP A 239 -7.21 -6.31 -5.17
CA ASP A 239 -8.44 -5.69 -5.61
C ASP A 239 -8.81 -4.43 -4.84
N TYR A 240 -8.09 -4.07 -3.79
CA TYR A 240 -8.35 -2.83 -3.05
C TYR A 240 -7.42 -1.68 -3.47
N PHE A 241 -6.40 -1.97 -4.28
CA PHE A 241 -5.39 -1.01 -4.68
C PHE A 241 -5.72 -0.30 -6.00
N LEU A 242 -5.48 1.00 -6.04
CA LEU A 242 -5.41 1.83 -7.24
C LEU A 242 -4.03 2.49 -7.30
N SER A 243 -3.33 2.36 -8.41
CA SER A 243 -2.05 3.04 -8.61
C SER A 243 -2.29 4.47 -9.07
N SER A 244 -1.71 5.47 -8.41
CA SER A 244 -1.85 6.89 -8.81
C SER A 244 -0.85 7.32 -9.88
N GLN A 245 0.29 6.63 -9.98
CA GLN A 245 1.38 7.00 -10.87
C GLN A 245 2.18 5.81 -11.37
N ILE A 246 2.75 5.97 -12.55
CA ILE A 246 3.84 5.13 -13.05
C ILE A 246 5.13 5.86 -12.73
N SER A 247 6.00 5.24 -11.93
CA SER A 247 7.30 5.81 -11.57
C SER A 247 8.38 5.34 -12.54
N SER A 248 9.39 6.18 -12.78
CA SER A 248 10.62 5.78 -13.48
C SER A 248 11.48 4.83 -12.65
N LEU A 249 11.25 4.73 -11.33
CA LEU A 249 12.01 3.86 -10.45
C LEU A 249 11.86 2.39 -10.86
N ASN A 250 12.98 1.73 -11.11
CA ASN A 250 12.98 0.32 -11.51
C ASN A 250 12.35 -0.58 -10.44
N ILE A 251 12.63 -0.32 -9.16
CA ILE A 251 12.00 -1.05 -8.06
C ILE A 251 10.47 -0.91 -8.05
N HIS A 252 9.94 0.25 -8.42
CA HIS A 252 8.49 0.47 -8.52
C HIS A 252 7.89 -0.42 -9.61
N ASN A 253 8.55 -0.54 -10.76
CA ASN A 253 8.09 -1.36 -11.87
C ASN A 253 8.09 -2.85 -11.52
N GLU A 254 9.13 -3.32 -10.83
CA GLU A 254 9.20 -4.71 -10.35
C GLU A 254 8.13 -5.02 -9.30
N LEU A 255 7.92 -4.12 -8.34
CA LEU A 255 6.85 -4.26 -7.35
C LEU A 255 5.46 -4.20 -8.02
N SER A 256 5.25 -3.34 -9.02
CA SER A 256 3.97 -3.19 -9.72
C SER A 256 3.57 -4.49 -10.43
N LYS A 257 4.54 -5.13 -11.12
CA LYS A 257 4.36 -6.47 -11.68
C LYS A 257 3.92 -7.45 -10.59
N LYS A 258 4.55 -7.45 -9.42
CA LYS A 258 4.16 -8.35 -8.32
C LYS A 258 2.78 -8.05 -7.74
N THR A 259 2.41 -6.80 -7.56
CA THR A 259 1.09 -6.42 -7.02
C THR A 259 -0.03 -6.77 -8.00
N PHE A 260 0.11 -6.44 -9.28
CA PHE A 260 -0.99 -6.50 -10.24
C PHE A 260 -0.97 -7.72 -11.20
N SER A 261 0.03 -8.62 -11.12
CA SER A 261 0.25 -9.76 -12.06
C SER A 261 -0.85 -10.83 -12.19
N ARG A 262 -2.07 -10.64 -11.67
CA ARG A 262 -3.14 -11.66 -11.79
C ARG A 262 -4.47 -11.20 -12.40
N ARG A 263 -4.59 -9.97 -12.91
CA ARG A 263 -5.77 -9.63 -13.72
C ARG A 263 -5.38 -8.93 -14.99
N LYS A 264 -6.00 -9.34 -16.09
CA LYS A 264 -5.94 -8.75 -17.43
C LYS A 264 -6.55 -7.33 -17.42
N TYR A 265 -6.05 -6.44 -16.58
CA TYR A 265 -6.24 -5.02 -16.77
C TYR A 265 -5.00 -4.53 -17.49
N LYS A 266 -5.04 -4.63 -18.82
CA LYS A 266 -4.12 -3.88 -19.66
C LYS A 266 -4.45 -2.41 -19.40
N LEU A 267 -3.71 -1.79 -18.47
CA LEU A 267 -3.46 -0.36 -18.54
C LEU A 267 -2.69 -0.16 -19.85
N ARG A 268 -3.42 0.22 -20.88
CA ARG A 268 -2.91 0.71 -22.16
C ARG A 268 -3.15 2.21 -22.21
#